data_AF-H0SH88-F1
#
_entry.id   AF-H0SH88-F1
#
_cell.length_a   1.000
_cell.length_b   1.000
_cell.length_c   1.000
_cell.angle_alpha   90.00
_cell.angle_beta   90.00
_cell.angle_gamma   90.00
#
_symmetry.space_group_name_H-M   'P 1'
#
loop_
_entity.id
_entity.type
_entity.pdbx_description
1 polymer ?
#
loop_
_entity_poly.entity_id
_entity_poly.type
_entity_poly.pdbx_seq_one_letter_code
_entity_poly.pdbx_strand_id
1 'polypeptide(L)'
;MDSVGQQRMSQLHGGRRDKLEISPNLWAGVGLVRGGAGTALVGDPDTVAARIREYQDIGIDTFILSGYPHLEEAYRFAELVFPKLGLNTVEQGGNVTKLRANTGPFGETIANEHRPLQRASQS
;
A
#
# COMPACT_ATOMS: atom_id res chain seq x y z
N MET A 1 8.08 -17.01 -11.64
CA MET A 1 7.25 -16.09 -10.84
C MET A 1 7.96 -15.98 -9.51
N ASP A 2 8.91 -15.06 -9.41
CA ASP A 2 10.09 -15.28 -8.56
C ASP A 2 9.98 -14.61 -7.17
N SER A 3 8.78 -14.14 -6.82
CA SER A 3 8.48 -13.51 -5.52
C SER A 3 7.61 -14.42 -4.64
N VAL A 4 8.12 -14.75 -3.45
CA VAL A 4 7.37 -15.47 -2.40
C VAL A 4 6.10 -14.73 -2.01
N GLY A 5 6.13 -13.39 -1.98
CA GLY A 5 4.94 -12.58 -1.66
C GLY A 5 3.84 -12.75 -2.70
N GLN A 6 4.21 -12.70 -3.98
CA GLN A 6 3.27 -12.92 -5.07
C GLN A 6 2.74 -14.37 -5.08
N GLN A 7 3.59 -15.35 -4.77
CA GLN A 7 3.18 -16.75 -4.62
C GLN A 7 2.13 -16.92 -3.51
N ARG A 8 2.36 -16.33 -2.33
CA ARG A 8 1.42 -16.38 -1.19
C ARG A 8 0.08 -15.73 -1.51
N MET A 9 0.08 -14.60 -2.21
CA MET A 9 -1.17 -13.94 -2.61
C MET A 9 -1.93 -14.73 -3.68
N SER A 10 -1.23 -15.31 -4.65
CA SER A 10 -1.85 -16.20 -5.65
C SER A 10 -2.53 -17.41 -4.99
N GLN A 11 -1.94 -17.95 -3.92
CA GLN A 11 -2.53 -19.04 -3.14
C GLN A 11 -3.84 -18.67 -2.43
N LEU A 12 -4.11 -17.38 -2.19
CA LEU A 12 -5.36 -16.95 -1.56
C LEU A 12 -6.58 -17.24 -2.45
N HIS A 13 -6.44 -17.08 -3.77
CA HIS A 13 -7.54 -17.30 -4.73
C HIS A 13 -7.33 -18.54 -5.63
N GLY A 14 -6.10 -19.03 -5.80
CA GLY A 14 -5.79 -20.22 -6.60
C GLY A 14 -6.25 -20.11 -8.08
N GLY A 15 -6.32 -18.88 -8.60
CA GLY A 15 -6.89 -18.58 -9.92
C GLY A 15 -8.42 -18.66 -10.01
N ARG A 16 -9.13 -18.99 -8.94
CA ARG A 16 -10.59 -19.12 -8.98
C ARG A 16 -11.30 -17.79 -8.76
N ARG A 17 -12.41 -17.60 -9.48
CA ARG A 17 -13.25 -16.39 -9.41
C ARG A 17 -14.40 -16.50 -8.39
N ASP A 18 -14.66 -17.71 -7.89
CA ASP A 18 -15.74 -18.03 -6.96
C ASP A 18 -15.34 -17.84 -5.48
N LYS A 19 -14.06 -17.57 -5.20
CA LYS A 19 -13.51 -17.49 -3.84
C LYS A 19 -12.50 -16.36 -3.72
N LEU A 20 -13.00 -15.13 -3.77
CA LEU A 20 -12.16 -13.92 -3.74
C LEU A 20 -12.22 -13.14 -2.42
N GLU A 21 -13.17 -13.43 -1.55
CA GLU A 21 -13.19 -12.86 -0.20
C GLU A 21 -12.37 -13.75 0.73
N ILE A 22 -11.31 -13.18 1.31
CA ILE A 22 -10.37 -13.89 2.18
C ILE A 22 -10.71 -13.69 3.66
N SER A 23 -11.29 -12.54 3.96
CA SER A 23 -11.82 -12.12 5.25
C SER A 23 -12.92 -11.08 4.97
N PRO A 24 -13.87 -10.80 5.88
CA PRO A 24 -14.86 -9.75 5.68
C PRO A 24 -14.21 -8.46 5.17
N ASN A 25 -14.66 -8.00 4.00
CA ASN A 25 -14.17 -6.77 3.34
C ASN A 25 -12.71 -6.81 2.87
N LEU A 26 -12.06 -7.97 2.83
CA LEU A 26 -10.72 -8.17 2.28
C LEU A 26 -10.79 -9.06 1.04
N TRP A 27 -10.63 -8.44 -0.12
CA TRP A 27 -10.88 -9.04 -1.42
C TRP A 27 -9.58 -9.28 -2.23
N ALA A 28 -9.33 -10.51 -2.64
CA ALA A 28 -8.15 -10.93 -3.41
C ALA A 28 -8.31 -10.80 -4.93
N GLY A 29 -9.45 -10.34 -5.44
CA GLY A 29 -9.69 -10.32 -6.89
C GLY A 29 -8.81 -9.35 -7.67
N VAL A 30 -8.23 -8.34 -7.03
CA VAL A 30 -7.23 -7.46 -7.66
C VAL A 30 -5.99 -8.26 -8.12
N GLY A 31 -5.65 -9.35 -7.42
CA GLY A 31 -4.56 -10.25 -7.77
C GLY A 31 -4.79 -11.10 -9.03
N LEU A 32 -6.03 -11.16 -9.55
CA LEU A 32 -6.32 -11.89 -10.79
C LEU A 32 -5.86 -11.16 -12.06
N VAL A 33 -5.73 -9.83 -12.00
CA VAL A 33 -5.53 -8.98 -13.19
C VAL A 33 -4.29 -8.10 -13.10
N ARG A 34 -3.72 -7.94 -11.90
CA ARG A 34 -2.52 -7.17 -11.65
C ARG A 34 -1.44 -8.08 -11.07
N GLY A 35 -0.23 -7.99 -11.61
CA GLY A 35 0.94 -8.62 -10.97
C GLY A 35 1.24 -8.02 -9.59
N GLY A 36 1.86 -8.82 -8.73
CA GLY A 36 2.25 -8.42 -7.38
C GLY A 36 1.42 -9.11 -6.29
N ALA A 37 1.59 -8.62 -5.05
CA ALA A 37 0.96 -9.18 -3.87
C ALA A 37 -0.12 -8.21 -3.36
N GLY A 38 -1.34 -8.30 -3.89
CA GLY A 38 -2.40 -7.33 -3.61
C GLY A 38 -3.72 -7.96 -3.15
N THR A 39 -4.25 -7.42 -2.05
CA THR A 39 -5.65 -7.55 -1.62
C THR A 39 -6.25 -6.14 -1.52
N ALA A 40 -7.57 -6.01 -1.65
CA ALA A 40 -8.27 -4.74 -1.53
C ALA A 40 -9.19 -4.73 -0.30
N LEU A 41 -9.20 -3.63 0.43
CA LEU A 41 -10.25 -3.34 1.41
C LEU A 41 -11.47 -2.81 0.65
N VAL A 42 -12.62 -3.49 0.77
CA VAL A 42 -13.83 -3.21 -0.01
C VAL A 42 -15.04 -3.02 0.91
N GLY A 43 -15.63 -1.84 0.88
CA GLY A 43 -16.82 -1.50 1.67
C GLY A 43 -17.12 0.00 1.61
N ASP A 44 -18.07 0.42 2.44
CA ASP A 44 -18.28 1.85 2.69
C ASP A 44 -17.09 2.45 3.49
N PRO A 45 -16.99 3.78 3.59
CA PRO A 45 -15.84 4.41 4.23
C PRO A 45 -15.70 4.07 5.73
N ASP A 46 -16.79 3.78 6.45
CA ASP A 46 -16.75 3.35 7.85
C ASP A 46 -16.17 1.94 7.99
N THR A 47 -16.58 1.03 7.11
CA THR A 47 -16.09 -0.34 7.03
C THR A 47 -14.60 -0.36 6.69
N VAL A 48 -14.17 0.44 5.72
CA VAL A 48 -12.74 0.54 5.36
C VAL A 48 -11.93 1.11 6.52
N ALA A 49 -12.41 2.16 7.19
CA ALA A 49 -11.73 2.73 8.35
C ALA A 49 -11.62 1.73 9.50
N ALA A 50 -12.67 0.94 9.76
CA ALA A 50 -12.64 -0.12 10.78
C ALA A 50 -11.56 -1.18 10.47
N ARG A 51 -11.45 -1.63 9.21
CA ARG A 51 -10.42 -2.60 8.80
C ARG A 51 -9.00 -2.04 8.93
N ILE A 52 -8.81 -0.74 8.65
CA ILE A 52 -7.52 -0.07 8.86
C ILE A 52 -7.17 -0.04 10.35
N ARG A 53 -8.13 0.26 11.23
CA ARG A 53 -7.91 0.24 12.68
C ARG A 53 -7.54 -1.14 13.20
N GLU A 54 -8.16 -2.22 12.69
CA GLU A 54 -7.75 -3.58 13.05
C GLU A 54 -6.28 -3.87 12.73
N TYR A 55 -5.75 -3.32 11.62
CA TYR A 55 -4.32 -3.39 11.32
C TYR A 55 -3.48 -2.51 12.26
N GLN A 56 -3.97 -1.33 12.64
CA GLN A 56 -3.31 -0.45 13.62
C GLN A 56 -3.24 -1.10 15.01
N ASP A 57 -4.28 -1.79 15.43
CA ASP A 57 -4.38 -2.47 16.73
C ASP A 57 -3.31 -3.57 16.88
N ILE A 58 -2.85 -4.15 15.78
CA ILE A 58 -1.75 -5.14 15.76
C ILE A 58 -0.37 -4.51 15.44
N GLY A 59 -0.28 -3.18 15.42
CA GLY A 59 0.98 -2.44 15.29
C GLY A 59 1.38 -2.05 13.87
N ILE A 60 0.48 -2.11 12.88
CA ILE A 60 0.75 -1.58 11.54
C ILE A 60 0.44 -0.08 11.49
N ASP A 61 1.47 0.74 11.33
CA ASP A 61 1.35 2.21 11.29
C ASP A 61 1.41 2.80 9.86
N THR A 62 1.94 2.05 8.90
CA THR A 62 2.24 2.53 7.55
C THR A 62 1.50 1.70 6.51
N PHE A 63 0.72 2.38 5.67
CA PHE A 63 -0.12 1.76 4.64
C PHE A 63 0.28 2.26 3.25
N ILE A 64 0.73 1.35 2.38
CA ILE A 64 0.98 1.64 0.97
C ILE A 64 -0.28 1.27 0.19
N LEU A 65 -1.12 2.26 -0.09
CA LEU A 65 -2.41 2.07 -0.75
C LEU A 65 -2.33 2.38 -2.26
N SER A 66 -3.18 1.72 -3.02
CA SER A 66 -3.42 2.03 -4.43
C SER A 66 -4.89 1.78 -4.76
N GLY A 67 -5.46 2.58 -5.66
CA GLY A 67 -6.80 2.41 -6.19
C GLY A 67 -6.83 2.65 -7.70
N TYR A 68 -7.94 2.28 -8.35
CA TYR A 68 -8.13 2.45 -9.79
C TYR A 68 -9.40 3.26 -10.11
N PRO A 69 -9.30 4.37 -10.87
CA PRO A 69 -8.06 5.03 -11.28
C PRO A 69 -7.38 5.75 -10.11
N HIS A 70 -6.05 5.88 -10.15
CA HIS A 70 -5.26 6.25 -8.97
C HIS A 70 -5.57 7.66 -8.43
N LEU A 71 -5.83 8.64 -9.31
CA LEU A 71 -6.04 10.02 -8.92
C LEU A 71 -7.36 10.17 -8.16
N GLU A 72 -8.44 9.72 -8.78
CA GLU A 72 -9.80 9.79 -8.26
C GLU A 72 -9.92 8.98 -6.95
N GLU A 73 -9.28 7.82 -6.87
CA GLU A 73 -9.28 7.01 -5.66
C GLU A 73 -8.48 7.65 -4.52
N ALA A 74 -7.41 8.40 -4.84
CA ALA A 74 -6.68 9.16 -3.82
C ALA A 74 -7.56 10.25 -3.21
N TYR A 75 -8.31 11.00 -4.04
CA TYR A 75 -9.29 11.98 -3.55
C TYR A 75 -10.39 11.31 -2.75
N ARG A 76 -11.03 10.25 -3.28
CA ARG A 76 -12.11 9.54 -2.60
C ARG A 76 -11.68 9.03 -1.22
N PHE A 77 -10.48 8.47 -1.12
CA PHE A 77 -9.96 7.97 0.16
C PHE A 77 -9.68 9.12 1.15
N ALA A 78 -9.04 10.19 0.67
CA ALA A 78 -8.75 11.36 1.50
C ALA A 78 -10.03 12.07 1.98
N GLU A 79 -11.06 12.17 1.14
CA GLU A 79 -12.30 12.85 1.50
C GLU A 79 -13.20 12.01 2.42
N LEU A 80 -13.25 10.69 2.20
CA LEU A 80 -14.23 9.84 2.87
C LEU A 80 -13.67 9.03 4.05
N VAL A 81 -12.39 8.66 4.01
CA VAL A 81 -11.78 7.76 5.00
C VAL A 81 -10.87 8.51 5.98
N PHE A 82 -10.07 9.48 5.53
CA PHE A 82 -9.18 10.22 6.44
C PHE A 82 -9.90 10.85 7.65
N PRO A 83 -11.09 11.49 7.51
CA PRO A 83 -11.80 12.05 8.66
C PRO A 83 -12.17 10.98 9.69
N LYS A 84 -12.44 9.75 9.24
CA LYS A 84 -12.76 8.60 10.09
C LYS A 84 -11.52 8.06 10.81
N LEU A 85 -10.32 8.30 10.26
CA LEU A 85 -9.05 7.94 10.89
C LEU A 85 -8.45 9.06 11.75
N GLY A 86 -9.11 10.22 11.85
CA GLY A 86 -8.56 11.39 12.56
C GLY A 86 -7.41 12.08 11.81
N LEU A 87 -7.27 11.82 10.51
CA LEU A 87 -6.25 12.38 9.63
C LEU A 87 -6.77 13.67 8.98
N ASN A 88 -7.03 14.71 9.76
CA ASN A 88 -7.55 15.95 9.20
C ASN A 88 -6.47 16.65 8.35
N THR A 89 -6.79 16.84 7.06
CA THR A 89 -5.88 17.28 5.98
C THR A 89 -5.27 18.68 6.17
N VAL A 90 -5.76 19.46 7.14
CA VAL A 90 -5.41 20.89 7.29
C VAL A 90 -4.36 21.14 8.38
N GLU A 91 -4.22 20.25 9.38
CA GLU A 91 -3.34 20.53 10.54
C GLU A 91 -2.03 19.73 10.55
N GLN A 92 -1.90 18.69 9.73
CA GLN A 92 -0.73 17.78 9.76
C GLN A 92 0.38 18.11 8.75
N GLY A 93 0.59 19.39 8.43
CA GLY A 93 1.74 19.82 7.62
C GLY A 93 3.11 19.57 8.27
N GLY A 94 3.16 19.12 9.53
CA GLY A 94 4.39 18.89 10.30
C GLY A 94 4.87 17.43 10.42
N ASN A 95 3.99 16.44 10.24
CA ASN A 95 4.29 15.02 10.52
C ASN A 95 4.45 14.14 9.27
N VAL A 96 4.36 14.72 8.07
CA VAL A 96 4.79 14.01 6.86
C VAL A 96 6.31 14.02 6.87
N THR A 97 6.93 12.85 7.08
CA THR A 97 8.37 12.67 6.85
C THR A 97 8.69 13.32 5.50
N LYS A 98 9.52 14.37 5.50
CA LYS A 98 9.88 15.07 4.27
C LYS A 98 10.30 14.02 3.25
N LEU A 99 9.51 13.86 2.19
CA LEU A 99 9.81 12.92 1.11
C LEU A 99 11.23 13.21 0.65
N ARG A 100 12.17 12.32 0.99
CA ARG A 100 13.48 12.33 0.36
C ARG A 100 13.25 11.76 -1.04
N ALA A 101 12.98 12.65 -1.98
CA ALA A 101 12.82 12.27 -3.37
C ALA A 101 14.10 11.56 -3.82
N ASN A 102 14.00 10.26 -4.11
CA ASN A 102 15.11 9.53 -4.68
C ASN A 102 15.21 9.85 -6.17
N THR A 103 15.83 10.98 -6.49
CA THR A 103 16.13 11.41 -7.86
C THR A 103 17.48 10.88 -8.37
N GLY A 104 18.02 9.82 -7.75
CA GLY A 104 19.29 9.19 -8.13
C GLY A 104 19.11 8.05 -9.16
N PRO A 105 20.21 7.44 -9.63
CA PRO A 105 20.13 6.29 -10.53
C PRO A 105 19.31 5.15 -9.90
N PHE A 106 18.34 4.64 -10.65
CA PHE A 106 17.48 3.55 -10.18
C PHE A 106 18.33 2.31 -9.86
N GLY A 107 18.16 1.76 -8.65
CA GLY A 107 18.86 0.54 -8.20
C GLY A 107 20.11 0.78 -7.32
N GLU A 108 20.59 2.01 -7.19
CA GLU A 108 21.77 2.31 -6.36
C GLU A 108 21.42 2.71 -4.91
N THR A 109 20.15 3.01 -4.63
CA THR A 109 19.71 3.48 -3.30
C THR A 109 19.20 2.34 -2.45
N ILE A 110 19.83 2.11 -1.30
CA ILE A 110 19.40 1.14 -0.31
C ILE A 110 18.31 1.77 0.54
N ALA A 111 17.20 1.05 0.72
CA ALA A 111 16.09 1.45 1.59
C ALA A 111 15.55 2.88 1.34
N ASN A 112 15.60 3.35 0.08
CA ASN A 112 15.19 4.70 -0.36
C ASN A 112 15.93 5.89 0.28
N GLU A 113 16.81 5.67 1.26
CA GLU A 113 17.44 6.72 2.06
C GLU A 113 18.97 6.64 2.08
N HIS A 114 19.55 5.48 1.79
CA HIS A 114 20.99 5.25 1.82
C HIS A 114 21.57 5.21 0.41
N ARG A 115 22.33 6.25 0.04
CA ARG A 115 23.22 6.21 -1.12
C ARG A 115 24.59 5.71 -0.69
N PRO A 116 25.16 4.68 -1.34
CA PRO A 116 26.55 4.31 -1.15
C PRO A 116 27.42 5.54 -1.38
N LEU A 117 28.32 5.86 -0.45
CA LEU A 117 29.35 6.85 -0.71
C LEU A 117 30.17 6.34 -1.90
N GLN A 118 30.28 7.20 -2.92
CA GLN A 118 30.94 6.96 -4.21
C GLN A 118 32.14 6.03 -4.03
N ARG A 119 32.05 4.77 -4.50
CA ARG A 119 33.23 3.91 -4.56
C ARG A 119 34.20 4.59 -5.52
N ALA A 120 35.39 4.91 -5.00
CA ALA A 120 36.53 5.31 -5.80
C ALA A 120 36.65 4.31 -6.97
N SER A 121 36.74 4.88 -8.17
CA SER A 121 37.04 4.16 -9.41
C SER A 121 38.08 3.06 -9.13
N GLN A 122 37.70 1.80 -9.30
CA GLN A 122 38.71 0.76 -9.51
C GLN A 122 38.94 0.70 -11.01
N SER A 123 40.20 1.00 -11.36
CA SER A 123 40.78 0.98 -12.70
C SER A 123 40.68 -0.38 -13.37
#